data_AF-A0A932B6J5-F1
#
_entry.id   AF-A0A932B6J5-F1
#
_cell.length_a   1.000
_cell.length_b   1.000
_cell.length_c   1.000
_cell.angle_alpha   90.00
_cell.angle_beta   90.00
_cell.angle_gamma   90.00
#
_symmetry.space_group_name_H-M   'P 1'
#
loop_
_entity.id
_entity.type
_entity.pdbx_description
1 polymer ?
#
loop_
_entity_poly.entity_id
_entity_poly.type
_entity_poly.pdbx_seq_one_letter_code
_entity_poly.pdbx_strand_id
1 'polypeptide(L)'
;MDVLYTDDAGKVFVRHGGSRAWRNNNPGNLRKSTFATEQGAIGEAGGFAVFPDYQTGRQALKALLKTETYKTLTIEDAVKRYAPPKENATHAYARNLKKLTGLEGTTKLGDLKDLQLDAVVSAIEKLEGTMAGTETPLIKIVGAISEHGRIVAYELDDG
;
A
#
# COMPACT_ATOMS: atom_id res chain seq x y z
N MET A 1 -13.82 0.65 5.02
CA MET A 1 -13.03 1.78 5.54
C MET A 1 -12.47 2.50 4.35
N ASP A 2 -12.78 3.77 4.27
CA ASP A 2 -12.43 4.60 3.12
C ASP A 2 -11.16 5.39 3.44
N VAL A 3 -10.47 5.84 2.41
CA VAL A 3 -9.29 6.70 2.54
C VAL A 3 -9.55 7.96 1.73
N LEU A 4 -9.34 9.11 2.36
CA LEU A 4 -9.47 10.41 1.73
C LEU A 4 -8.08 10.93 1.36
N TYR A 5 -7.92 11.31 0.09
CA TYR A 5 -6.75 12.00 -0.41
C TYR A 5 -7.11 13.44 -0.70
N THR A 6 -6.26 14.38 -0.28
CA THR A 6 -6.39 15.79 -0.63
C THR A 6 -5.22 16.15 -1.53
N ASP A 7 -5.49 16.68 -2.72
CA ASP A 7 -4.45 17.17 -3.61
C ASP A 7 -3.97 18.59 -3.22
N ASP A 8 -2.96 19.09 -3.93
CA ASP A 8 -2.37 20.41 -3.68
C ASP A 8 -3.35 21.58 -3.90
N ALA A 9 -4.44 21.35 -4.66
CA ALA A 9 -5.51 22.33 -4.87
C ALA A 9 -6.59 22.26 -3.77
N GLY A 10 -6.46 21.35 -2.80
CA GLY A 10 -7.44 21.15 -1.74
C GLY A 10 -8.66 20.34 -2.15
N LYS A 11 -8.64 19.72 -3.34
CA LYS A 11 -9.69 18.81 -3.79
C LYS A 11 -9.53 17.47 -3.10
N VAL A 12 -10.64 16.95 -2.60
CA VAL A 12 -10.66 15.72 -1.83
C VAL A 12 -11.18 14.58 -2.72
N PHE A 13 -10.53 13.43 -2.66
CA PHE A 13 -10.92 12.21 -3.36
C PHE A 13 -11.13 11.11 -2.33
N VAL A 14 -12.24 10.38 -2.45
CA VAL A 14 -12.54 9.23 -1.59
C VAL A 14 -12.22 7.96 -2.35
N ARG A 15 -11.36 7.12 -1.78
CA ARG A 15 -11.18 5.72 -2.21
C ARG A 15 -12.03 4.80 -1.35
N HIS A 16 -13.02 4.18 -1.99
CA HIS A 16 -13.96 3.24 -1.38
C HIS A 16 -13.86 1.85 -2.02
N GLY A 17 -14.16 0.81 -1.25
CA GLY A 17 -14.07 -0.58 -1.74
C GLY A 17 -12.64 -0.99 -2.12
N GLY A 18 -12.49 -2.03 -2.93
CA GLY A 18 -11.18 -2.56 -3.32
C GLY A 18 -10.36 -3.14 -2.16
N SER A 19 -9.05 -3.36 -2.39
CA SER A 19 -8.12 -3.81 -1.36
C SER A 19 -7.54 -2.65 -0.56
N ARG A 20 -7.02 -2.95 0.63
CA ARG A 20 -6.35 -1.96 1.48
C ARG A 20 -5.09 -1.40 0.80
N ALA A 21 -4.30 -2.28 0.18
CA ALA A 21 -3.11 -1.88 -0.56
C ALA A 21 -3.41 -0.80 -1.61
N TRP A 22 -4.52 -0.97 -2.35
CA TRP A 22 -4.99 0.02 -3.31
C TRP A 22 -5.47 1.32 -2.65
N ARG A 23 -6.33 1.23 -1.63
CA ARG A 23 -6.86 2.42 -0.93
C ARG A 23 -5.78 3.26 -0.26
N ASN A 24 -4.69 2.62 0.18
CA ASN A 24 -3.61 3.28 0.91
C ASN A 24 -2.40 3.65 0.02
N ASN A 25 -2.45 3.38 -1.30
CA ASN A 25 -1.26 3.46 -2.17
C ASN A 25 -0.05 2.68 -1.62
N ASN A 26 -0.33 1.56 -0.94
CA ASN A 26 0.65 0.81 -0.17
C ASN A 26 0.70 -0.64 -0.68
N PRO A 27 1.36 -0.88 -1.82
CA PRO A 27 1.29 -2.18 -2.49
C PRO A 27 1.98 -3.31 -1.74
N GLY A 28 2.83 -3.01 -0.76
CA GLY A 28 3.40 -3.98 0.17
C GLY A 28 2.62 -4.16 1.48
N ASN A 29 1.53 -3.43 1.72
CA ASN A 29 0.88 -3.39 3.04
C ASN A 29 1.88 -3.12 4.19
N LEU A 30 2.80 -2.15 4.01
CA LEU A 30 3.72 -1.72 5.06
C LEU A 30 2.93 -1.15 6.24
N ARG A 31 3.26 -1.58 7.47
CA ARG A 31 2.71 -0.98 8.69
C ARG A 31 3.20 0.45 8.85
N LYS A 32 2.35 1.31 9.45
CA LYS A 32 2.82 2.64 9.85
C LYS A 32 3.96 2.49 10.85
N SER A 33 5.04 3.23 10.59
CA SER A 33 6.27 3.20 11.37
C SER A 33 7.10 4.45 11.07
N THR A 34 8.15 4.70 11.86
CA THR A 34 9.15 5.73 11.56
C THR A 34 9.75 5.53 10.17
N PHE A 35 10.17 4.30 9.85
CA PHE A 35 10.68 3.94 8.52
C PHE A 35 9.69 4.29 7.40
N ALA A 36 8.42 3.89 7.51
CA ALA A 36 7.44 4.20 6.47
C ALA A 36 7.26 5.72 6.29
N THR A 37 7.36 6.49 7.37
CA THR A 37 7.29 7.96 7.34
C THR A 37 8.50 8.56 6.63
N GLU A 38 9.70 8.08 6.93
CA GLU A 38 10.94 8.47 6.24
C GLU A 38 10.92 8.11 4.75
N GLN A 39 10.17 7.07 4.37
CA GLN A 39 9.93 6.68 2.97
C GLN A 39 8.73 7.40 2.33
N GLY A 40 8.21 8.47 2.93
CA GLY A 40 7.18 9.32 2.31
C GLY A 40 5.73 8.94 2.64
N ALA A 41 5.46 8.14 3.67
CA ALA A 41 4.10 7.91 4.11
C ALA A 41 3.48 9.19 4.70
N ILE A 42 2.33 9.60 4.17
CA ILE A 42 1.58 10.80 4.55
C ILE A 42 0.53 10.54 5.64
N GLY A 43 0.30 9.28 6.00
CA GLY A 43 -0.71 8.95 7.02
C GLY A 43 -0.75 7.48 7.39
N GLU A 44 -1.83 7.10 8.05
CA GLU A 44 -2.12 5.74 8.46
C GLU A 44 -3.61 5.43 8.29
N ALA A 45 -3.93 4.22 7.84
CA ALA A 45 -5.30 3.72 7.81
C ALA A 45 -5.36 2.24 8.22
N GLY A 46 -5.96 1.99 9.40
CA GLY A 46 -6.14 0.65 9.98
C GLY A 46 -4.84 -0.08 10.29
N GLY A 47 -3.82 0.61 10.83
CA GLY A 47 -2.53 0.02 11.18
C GLY A 47 -1.46 0.09 10.08
N PHE A 48 -1.81 0.56 8.88
CA PHE A 48 -0.97 0.52 7.69
C PHE A 48 -0.65 1.92 7.19
N ALA A 49 0.57 2.12 6.71
CA ALA A 49 0.99 3.37 6.10
C ALA A 49 0.09 3.72 4.91
N VAL A 50 -0.16 5.02 4.73
CA VAL A 50 -0.79 5.61 3.54
C VAL A 50 0.27 6.43 2.82
N PHE A 51 0.47 6.17 1.54
CA PHE A 51 1.41 6.89 0.68
C PHE A 51 0.67 7.85 -0.25
N PRO A 52 1.33 8.91 -0.73
CA PRO A 52 0.71 9.87 -1.64
C PRO A 52 0.31 9.22 -2.97
N ASP A 53 1.13 8.27 -3.44
CA ASP A 53 0.92 7.56 -4.70
C ASP A 53 1.50 6.14 -4.62
N TYR A 54 1.08 5.29 -5.56
CA TYR A 54 1.51 3.89 -5.64
C TYR A 54 3.03 3.74 -5.80
N GLN A 55 3.67 4.64 -6.56
CA GLN A 55 5.11 4.56 -6.83
C GLN A 55 5.91 4.80 -5.55
N THR A 56 5.52 5.78 -4.74
CA THR A 56 6.13 6.06 -3.43
C THR A 56 6.00 4.84 -2.51
N GLY A 57 4.81 4.24 -2.42
CA GLY A 57 4.61 3.03 -1.63
C GLY A 57 5.41 1.82 -2.12
N ARG A 58 5.55 1.65 -3.44
CA ARG A 58 6.38 0.60 -4.04
C ARG A 58 7.87 0.82 -3.75
N GLN A 59 8.36 2.05 -3.84
CA GLN A 59 9.75 2.36 -3.48
C GLN A 59 10.01 2.14 -2.00
N ALA A 60 9.06 2.47 -1.11
CA ALA A 60 9.16 2.17 0.31
C ALA A 60 9.30 0.66 0.58
N LEU A 61 8.55 -0.19 -0.14
CA LEU A 61 8.72 -1.64 -0.11
C LEU A 61 10.13 -2.06 -0.57
N LYS A 62 10.59 -1.55 -1.71
CA LYS A 62 11.94 -1.86 -2.23
C LYS A 62 13.03 -1.45 -1.23
N ALA A 63 12.91 -0.27 -0.63
CA ALA A 63 13.83 0.24 0.38
C ALA A 63 13.83 -0.63 1.64
N LEU A 64 12.66 -1.12 2.08
CA LEU A 64 12.54 -2.01 3.23
C LEU A 64 13.34 -3.30 3.02
N LEU A 65 13.29 -3.88 1.82
CA LEU A 65 14.05 -5.10 1.51
C LEU A 65 15.57 -4.88 1.46
N LYS A 66 16.03 -3.62 1.34
CA LYS A 66 17.45 -3.24 1.36
C LYS A 66 17.99 -2.93 2.76
N THR A 67 17.16 -2.87 3.80
CA THR A 67 17.63 -2.59 5.17
C THR A 67 18.45 -3.76 5.72
N GLU A 68 19.30 -3.52 6.73
CA GLU A 68 20.07 -4.57 7.43
C GLU A 68 19.19 -5.72 7.94
N THR A 69 17.97 -5.38 8.35
CA THR A 69 16.99 -6.33 8.89
C THR A 69 16.40 -7.28 7.85
N TYR A 70 16.54 -6.97 6.55
CA TYR A 70 16.04 -7.80 5.45
C TYR A 70 17.14 -8.29 4.51
N LYS A 71 18.11 -7.45 4.15
CA LYS A 71 19.12 -7.79 3.13
C LYS A 71 19.99 -9.01 3.50
N THR A 72 20.13 -9.26 4.80
CA THR A 72 20.90 -10.40 5.34
C THR A 72 20.13 -11.72 5.30
N LEU A 73 18.80 -11.65 5.14
CA LEU A 73 17.90 -12.79 5.07
C LEU A 73 17.92 -13.42 3.69
N THR A 74 17.70 -14.74 3.66
CA THR A 74 17.29 -15.43 2.44
C THR A 74 15.91 -14.92 1.99
N ILE A 75 15.57 -15.10 0.72
CA ILE A 75 14.22 -14.79 0.22
C ILE A 75 13.16 -15.50 1.06
N GLU A 76 13.35 -16.78 1.40
CA GLU A 76 12.43 -17.54 2.25
C GLU A 76 12.27 -16.94 3.65
N ASP A 77 13.36 -16.53 4.28
CA ASP A 77 13.32 -15.98 5.64
C ASP A 77 12.78 -14.55 5.66
N ALA A 78 13.08 -13.76 4.63
CA ALA A 78 12.47 -12.45 4.43
C ALA A 78 10.95 -12.57 4.31
N VAL A 79 10.45 -13.54 3.52
CA VAL A 79 9.02 -13.81 3.38
C VAL A 79 8.39 -14.26 4.70
N LYS A 80 9.02 -15.18 5.44
CA LYS A 80 8.55 -15.61 6.78
C LYS A 80 8.42 -14.43 7.73
N ARG A 81 9.38 -13.50 7.68
CA ARG A 81 9.37 -12.29 8.50
C ARG A 81 8.27 -11.31 8.07
N TYR A 82 8.10 -11.14 6.76
CA TYR A 82 7.15 -10.20 6.17
C TYR A 82 5.69 -10.63 6.42
N ALA A 83 5.40 -11.91 6.18
CA ALA A 83 4.09 -12.53 6.34
C ALA A 83 4.24 -13.85 7.13
N PRO A 84 4.31 -13.78 8.48
CA PRO A 84 4.42 -14.95 9.33
C PRO A 84 3.24 -15.91 9.09
N PRO A 85 3.49 -17.23 8.98
CA PRO A 85 2.43 -18.18 8.71
C PRO A 85 1.44 -18.24 9.88
N LYS A 86 0.14 -18.25 9.57
CA LYS A 86 -0.90 -18.80 10.45
C LYS A 86 -1.33 -20.20 9.97
N GLU A 87 -0.35 -21.05 9.68
CA GLU A 87 -0.48 -22.39 9.07
C GLU A 87 -0.64 -22.35 7.54
N ASN A 88 0.33 -22.93 6.83
CA ASN A 88 0.38 -23.19 5.37
C ASN A 88 0.60 -22.03 4.37
N ALA A 89 0.65 -20.75 4.78
CA ALA A 89 0.88 -19.63 3.84
C ALA A 89 2.34 -19.46 3.39
N THR A 90 3.34 -19.69 4.25
CA THR A 90 4.75 -19.40 3.94
C THR A 90 5.32 -20.27 2.83
N HIS A 91 5.04 -21.58 2.84
CA HIS A 91 5.52 -22.46 1.76
C HIS A 91 4.83 -22.15 0.43
N ALA A 92 3.56 -21.75 0.44
CA ALA A 92 2.89 -21.28 -0.77
C ALA A 92 3.49 -19.96 -1.28
N TYR A 93 3.80 -19.03 -0.38
CA TYR A 93 4.41 -17.74 -0.71
C TYR A 93 5.79 -17.93 -1.35
N ALA A 94 6.68 -18.70 -0.71
CA ALA A 94 8.02 -18.99 -1.25
C ALA A 94 7.95 -19.72 -2.61
N ARG A 95 7.07 -20.71 -2.77
CA ARG A 95 6.85 -21.39 -4.06
C ARG A 95 6.33 -20.44 -5.13
N ASN A 96 5.38 -19.58 -4.80
CA ASN A 96 4.83 -18.61 -5.74
C ASN A 96 5.87 -17.58 -6.13
N LEU A 97 6.68 -17.11 -5.19
CA LEU A 97 7.77 -16.18 -5.46
C LEU A 97 8.80 -16.84 -6.39
N LYS A 98 9.24 -18.08 -6.11
CA LYS A 98 10.11 -18.85 -7.03
C LYS A 98 9.50 -18.97 -8.42
N LYS A 99 8.20 -19.26 -8.53
CA LYS A 99 7.49 -19.35 -9.81
C LYS A 99 7.43 -18.00 -10.55
N LEU A 100 7.32 -16.89 -9.83
CA LEU A 100 7.21 -15.54 -10.40
C LEU A 100 8.55 -14.93 -10.76
N THR A 101 9.62 -15.25 -10.03
CA THR A 101 10.93 -14.59 -10.17
C THR A 101 12.02 -15.51 -10.75
N GLY A 102 11.85 -16.84 -10.67
CA GLY A 102 12.88 -17.82 -10.99
C GLY A 102 14.02 -17.90 -9.97
N LEU A 103 13.94 -17.16 -8.85
CA LEU A 103 14.98 -17.11 -7.82
C LEU A 103 14.84 -18.27 -6.83
N GLU A 104 15.97 -18.77 -6.37
CA GLU A 104 16.00 -19.78 -5.30
C GLU A 104 15.71 -19.13 -3.95
N GLY A 105 14.89 -19.80 -3.15
CA GLY A 105 14.48 -19.32 -1.83
C GLY A 105 15.63 -19.09 -0.86
N THR A 106 16.75 -19.80 -1.07
CA THR A 106 17.98 -19.74 -0.27
C THR A 106 18.90 -18.58 -0.64
N THR A 107 18.65 -17.86 -1.73
CA THR A 107 19.44 -16.67 -2.11
C THR A 107 19.17 -15.53 -1.14
N LYS A 108 20.22 -14.82 -0.69
CA LYS A 108 20.07 -13.64 0.17
C LYS A 108 19.58 -12.43 -0.62
N LEU A 109 18.72 -11.62 0.00
CA LEU A 109 18.21 -10.40 -0.62
C LEU A 109 19.32 -9.41 -0.99
N GLY A 110 20.37 -9.30 -0.16
CA GLY A 110 21.52 -8.43 -0.42
C GLY A 110 22.41 -8.87 -1.58
N ASP A 111 22.30 -10.12 -2.03
CA ASP A 111 23.05 -10.66 -3.16
C ASP A 111 22.31 -10.45 -4.50
N LEU A 112 21.06 -10.00 -4.46
CA LEU A 112 20.25 -9.77 -5.65
C LEU A 112 20.68 -8.50 -6.38
N LYS A 113 20.78 -8.59 -7.72
CA LYS A 113 20.86 -7.41 -8.57
C LYS A 113 19.55 -6.62 -8.50
N ASP A 114 19.61 -5.33 -8.84
CA ASP A 114 18.45 -4.44 -8.70
C ASP A 114 17.21 -4.93 -9.46
N LEU A 115 17.37 -5.49 -10.67
CA LEU A 115 16.28 -6.10 -11.44
C LEU A 115 15.69 -7.36 -10.77
N GLN A 116 16.52 -8.17 -10.11
CA GLN A 116 16.05 -9.35 -9.37
C GLN A 116 15.29 -8.92 -8.12
N LEU A 117 15.76 -7.87 -7.43
CA LEU A 117 15.04 -7.30 -6.29
C LEU A 117 13.70 -6.69 -6.73
N ASP A 118 13.65 -6.01 -7.87
CA ASP A 118 12.39 -5.50 -8.44
C ASP A 118 11.41 -6.63 -8.80
N ALA A 119 11.91 -7.79 -9.23
CA ALA A 119 11.08 -8.98 -9.43
C ALA A 119 10.51 -9.51 -8.10
N VAL A 120 11.32 -9.50 -7.02
CA VAL A 120 10.85 -9.84 -5.67
C VAL A 120 9.78 -8.86 -5.19
N VAL A 121 9.99 -7.56 -5.34
CA VAL A 121 8.99 -6.52 -5.01
C VAL A 121 7.68 -6.81 -5.76
N SER A 122 7.75 -6.99 -7.08
CA SER A 122 6.55 -7.25 -7.90
C SER A 122 5.83 -8.56 -7.49
N ALA A 123 6.58 -9.58 -7.07
CA ALA A 123 6.00 -10.81 -6.56
C ALA A 123 5.27 -10.58 -5.22
N ILE A 124 5.83 -9.79 -4.31
CA ILE A 124 5.18 -9.40 -3.05
C ILE A 124 3.86 -8.67 -3.35
N GLU A 125 3.89 -7.65 -4.22
CA GLU A 125 2.69 -6.87 -4.57
C GLU A 125 1.56 -7.73 -5.12
N LYS A 126 1.92 -8.72 -5.95
CA LYS A 126 0.95 -9.68 -6.51
C LYS A 126 0.35 -10.58 -5.43
N LEU A 127 1.14 -10.99 -4.45
CA LEU A 127 0.71 -11.85 -3.36
C LEU A 127 -0.12 -11.10 -2.31
N GLU A 128 0.18 -9.82 -2.07
CA GLU A 128 -0.62 -8.95 -1.20
C GLU A 128 -2.03 -8.67 -1.77
N GLY A 129 -2.21 -8.82 -3.09
CA GLY A 129 -3.51 -8.71 -3.73
C GLY A 129 -4.01 -7.27 -3.80
N THR A 130 -3.52 -6.52 -4.78
CA THR A 130 -4.08 -5.20 -5.10
C THR A 130 -5.34 -5.36 -5.93
N MET A 131 -6.47 -4.85 -5.43
CA MET A 131 -7.75 -4.83 -6.14
C MET A 131 -8.27 -3.39 -6.14
N ALA A 132 -8.48 -2.83 -7.33
CA ALA A 132 -9.00 -1.47 -7.44
C ALA A 132 -10.44 -1.40 -6.91
N GLY A 133 -10.74 -0.33 -6.19
CA GLY A 133 -12.10 0.05 -5.82
C GLY A 133 -12.58 1.21 -6.68
N THR A 134 -13.39 2.09 -6.08
CA THR A 134 -13.85 3.32 -6.70
C THR A 134 -13.12 4.51 -6.09
N GLU A 135 -12.67 5.43 -6.94
CA GLU A 135 -12.18 6.74 -6.53
C GLU A 135 -13.16 7.79 -7.04
N THR A 136 -13.71 8.59 -6.14
CA THR A 136 -14.69 9.63 -6.47
C THR A 136 -14.29 10.96 -5.84
N PRO A 137 -14.38 12.09 -6.56
CA PRO A 137 -14.18 13.39 -5.95
C PRO A 137 -15.27 13.66 -4.91
N LEU A 138 -14.87 14.17 -3.75
CA LEU A 138 -15.78 14.69 -2.74
C LEU A 138 -16.02 16.17 -3.04
N ILE A 139 -17.24 16.49 -3.46
CA ILE A 139 -17.64 17.87 -3.76
C ILE A 139 -18.10 18.53 -2.46
N LYS A 140 -17.57 19.71 -2.15
CA LYS A 140 -17.94 20.45 -0.94
C LYS A 140 -19.32 21.07 -1.11
N ILE A 141 -20.09 21.08 -0.03
CA ILE A 141 -21.29 21.92 0.07
C ILE A 141 -20.83 23.31 0.51
N VAL A 142 -21.12 24.33 -0.29
CA VAL A 142 -20.74 25.74 -0.04
C VAL A 142 -21.91 26.57 0.49
N GLY A 143 -23.14 26.09 0.30
CA GLY A 143 -24.36 26.70 0.81
C GLY A 143 -25.40 25.65 1.17
N ALA A 144 -26.21 25.91 2.19
CA ALA A 144 -27.32 25.05 2.57
C ALA A 144 -28.53 25.87 3.03
N ILE A 145 -29.70 25.53 2.51
CA ILE A 145 -30.99 26.06 2.96
C ILE A 145 -31.58 25.05 3.95
N SER A 146 -31.93 25.53 5.14
CA SER A 146 -32.55 24.69 6.18
C SER A 146 -33.96 25.16 6.53
N GLU A 147 -34.90 24.23 6.59
CA GLU A 147 -36.27 24.45 7.03
C GLU A 147 -36.59 23.49 8.18
N HIS A 148 -37.18 23.99 9.26
CA HIS A 148 -37.56 23.19 10.44
C HIS A 148 -36.42 22.29 10.97
N GLY A 149 -35.16 22.78 10.88
CA GLY A 149 -33.98 22.05 11.33
C GLY A 149 -33.48 20.95 10.37
N ARG A 150 -33.97 20.89 9.12
CA ARG A 150 -33.49 19.97 8.08
C ARG A 150 -32.95 20.74 6.88
N ILE A 151 -31.83 20.29 6.33
CA ILE A 151 -31.33 20.79 5.04
C ILE A 151 -32.31 20.35 3.95
N VAL A 152 -32.89 21.30 3.21
CA VAL A 152 -33.86 21.06 2.12
C VAL A 152 -33.29 21.39 0.74
N ALA A 153 -32.24 22.20 0.68
CA ALA A 153 -31.47 22.45 -0.53
C ALA A 153 -30.01 22.73 -0.17
N TYR A 154 -29.11 22.48 -1.10
CA TYR A 154 -27.69 22.79 -0.95
C TYR A 154 -27.09 23.22 -2.28
N GLU A 155 -26.01 23.98 -2.19
CA GLU A 155 -25.18 24.40 -3.29
C GLU A 155 -23.84 23.69 -3.19
N LEU A 156 -23.40 23.11 -4.31
CA LEU A 156 -22.13 22.42 -4.42
C LEU A 156 -21.08 23.36 -4.99
N ASP A 157 -19.84 23.16 -4.56
CA ASP A 157 -18.64 23.75 -5.16
C ASP A 157 -18.43 23.15 -6.57
N ASP A 158 -18.84 23.85 -7.63
CA ASP A 158 -18.80 23.35 -9.01
C ASP A 158 -17.43 23.50 -9.70
N GLY A 159 -16.47 24.13 -9.03
CA GLY A 159 -15.06 24.22 -9.45
C GLY A 159 -14.62 25.61 -9.83
#